data_AF-A0A1F9BKZ3-F1
#
_entry.id   AF-A0A1F9BKZ3-F1
#
_cell.length_a   1.000
_cell.length_b   1.000
_cell.length_c   1.000
_cell.angle_alpha   90.00
_cell.angle_beta   90.00
_cell.angle_gamma   90.00
#
_symmetry.space_group_name_H-M   'P 1'
#
loop_
_entity.id
_entity.type
_entity.pdbx_description
1 polymer ?
#
loop_
_entity_poly.entity_id
_entity_poly.type
_entity_poly.pdbx_seq_one_letter_code
_entity_poly.pdbx_strand_id
1 'polypeptide(L)' 'MAYHCPVCNKVSRSSVDLVRHMMGRGDNVHRDWINAKGFNYAGMLASQFQSFGSEEYKRLAQVLEKEPKVKVDDES' A
#
# COMPACT_ATOMS: atom_id res chain seq x y z
N MET A 1 -11.15 4.10 -11.17
CA MET A 1 -10.40 3.31 -10.15
C MET A 1 -10.10 4.15 -8.91
N ALA A 2 -10.96 4.07 -7.90
CA ALA A 2 -10.64 4.51 -6.55
C ALA A 2 -9.97 3.35 -5.80
N TYR A 3 -8.87 3.59 -5.06
CA TYR A 3 -8.18 2.55 -4.28
C TYR A 3 -8.45 2.75 -2.80
N HIS A 4 -9.29 1.89 -2.23
CA HIS A 4 -9.68 1.97 -0.82
C HIS A 4 -8.66 1.26 0.07
N CYS A 5 -8.13 1.97 1.04
CA CYS A 5 -7.25 1.41 2.04
C CYS A 5 -7.98 0.32 2.88
N PRO A 6 -7.46 -0.91 2.96
CA PRO A 6 -8.13 -1.99 3.71
C PRO A 6 -8.06 -1.81 5.23
N VAL A 7 -7.27 -0.84 5.73
CA VAL A 7 -7.04 -0.60 7.16
C VAL A 7 -7.85 0.58 7.68
N CYS A 8 -7.88 1.71 6.95
CA CYS A 8 -8.53 2.94 7.38
C CYS A 8 -9.58 3.48 6.40
N ASN A 9 -9.86 2.73 5.33
CA ASN A 9 -10.82 3.09 4.29
C ASN A 9 -10.54 4.41 3.55
N LYS A 10 -9.31 4.96 3.67
CA LYS A 10 -8.89 6.13 2.88
C LYS A 10 -8.87 5.79 1.39
N VAL A 11 -9.44 6.68 0.59
CA VAL A 11 -9.46 6.55 -0.86
C VAL A 11 -8.25 7.24 -1.47
N SER A 12 -7.51 6.49 -2.29
CA SER A 12 -6.39 6.98 -3.09
C SER A 12 -6.73 6.90 -4.57
N ARG A 13 -6.14 7.79 -5.38
CA ARG A 13 -6.38 7.85 -6.84
C ARG A 13 -5.57 6.82 -7.63
N SER A 14 -4.55 6.23 -7.01
CA SER A 14 -3.68 5.23 -7.63
C SER A 14 -3.16 4.24 -6.59
N SER A 15 -2.81 3.04 -7.01
CA SER A 15 -2.23 1.99 -6.16
C SER A 15 -0.92 2.45 -5.51
N VAL A 16 -0.07 3.17 -6.24
CA VAL A 16 1.16 3.79 -5.72
C VAL A 16 0.86 4.82 -4.62
N ASP A 17 -0.20 5.61 -4.78
CA ASP A 17 -0.63 6.60 -3.79
C ASP A 17 -1.14 5.92 -2.51
N LEU A 18 -1.83 4.78 -2.67
CA LEU A 18 -2.24 3.95 -1.54
C LEU A 18 -1.05 3.33 -0.80
N VAL A 19 -0.03 2.85 -1.53
CA VAL A 19 1.22 2.38 -0.91
C VAL A 19 1.90 3.52 -0.14
N ARG A 20 1.94 4.72 -0.73
CA ARG A 20 2.51 5.90 -0.07
C ARG A 20 1.73 6.29 1.17
N HIS A 21 0.42 6.14 1.16
CA HIS A 21 -0.40 6.29 2.35
C HIS A 21 -0.05 5.24 3.41
N MET A 22 -0.01 3.96 3.05
CA MET A 22 0.33 2.84 3.94
C MET A 22 1.70 3.03 4.61
N MET A 23 2.69 3.39 3.80
CA MET A 23 4.09 3.55 4.20
C MET A 23 4.39 4.90 4.86
N GLY A 24 3.61 5.94 4.55
CA GLY A 24 3.80 7.27 5.12
C GLY A 24 3.14 7.42 6.50
N ARG A 25 2.12 6.62 6.80
CA ARG A 25 1.37 6.75 8.05
C ARG A 25 2.11 6.19 9.27
N GLY A 26 2.79 5.05 9.12
CA GLY A 26 3.56 4.44 10.22
C GLY A 26 2.73 3.88 11.38
N ASP A 27 1.41 3.83 11.27
CA ASP A 27 0.54 3.26 12.29
C ASP A 27 0.76 1.75 12.48
N ASN A 28 0.64 1.27 13.72
CA ASN A 28 0.78 -0.15 14.04
C ASN A 28 -0.14 -1.04 13.19
N VAL A 29 -1.38 -0.64 12.96
CA VAL A 29 -2.33 -1.39 12.12
C VAL A 29 -1.93 -1.48 10.65
N HIS A 30 -1.26 -0.45 10.12
CA HIS A 30 -0.76 -0.47 8.73
C HIS A 30 0.49 -1.34 8.62
N ARG A 31 1.38 -1.24 9.62
CA ARG A 31 2.57 -2.09 9.72
C ARG A 31 2.19 -3.55 9.85
N ASP A 32 1.24 -3.87 10.72
CA ASP A 32 0.77 -5.23 10.95
C ASP A 32 0.19 -5.84 9.66
N TRP A 33 -0.63 -5.06 8.94
CA TRP A 33 -1.17 -5.50 7.65
C TRP A 33 -0.07 -5.81 6.61
N ILE A 34 0.95 -4.95 6.50
CA ILE A 34 2.08 -5.14 5.59
C ILE A 34 2.89 -6.39 5.98
N ASN A 35 3.13 -6.59 7.29
CA ASN A 35 3.81 -7.78 7.81
C ASN A 35 2.96 -9.05 7.56
N ALA A 36 1.64 -8.98 7.73
CA ALA A 36 0.72 -10.09 7.46
C ALA A 36 0.73 -10.50 5.97
N LYS A 37 1.10 -9.59 5.07
CA LYS A 37 1.30 -9.87 3.63
C LYS A 37 2.69 -10.41 3.30
N GLY A 38 3.57 -10.57 4.30
CA GLY A 38 4.94 -11.06 4.12
C GLY A 38 5.93 -9.99 3.68
N PHE A 39 5.56 -8.71 3.76
CA PHE A 39 6.47 -7.60 3.46
C PHE A 39 7.08 -7.05 4.74
N ASN A 40 8.36 -6.68 4.68
CA ASN A 40 9.02 -6.00 5.79
C ASN A 40 8.87 -4.48 5.64
N TYR A 41 7.96 -3.89 6.43
CA TYR A 41 7.70 -2.44 6.43
C TYR A 41 8.96 -1.58 6.58
N ALA A 42 9.85 -1.95 7.51
CA ALA A 42 11.07 -1.18 7.77
C ALA A 42 12.07 -1.28 6.61
N GLY A 43 12.21 -2.47 6.03
CA GLY A 43 13.04 -2.70 4.84
C GLY A 43 12.53 -1.93 3.63
N MET A 44 11.21 -1.97 3.40
CA MET A 44 10.58 -1.21 2.33
C MET A 44 10.76 0.31 2.49
N LEU A 45 10.65 0.83 3.72
CA LEU A 45 10.89 2.25 4.00
C LEU A 45 12.33 2.63 3.69
N ALA A 46 13.29 1.82 4.18
CA ALA A 46 14.71 2.03 3.92
C ALA A 46 15.02 2.01 2.41
N SER A 47 14.44 1.05 1.68
CA SER A 47 14.60 0.97 0.22
C SER A 47 13.97 2.17 -0.50
N GLN A 48 12.87 2.73 0.01
CA GLN A 48 12.27 3.96 -0.55
C GLN A 48 13.21 5.16 -0.45
N PHE A 49 13.88 5.32 0.70
CA PHE A 49 14.85 6.42 0.90
C PHE A 49 16.11 6.24 0.04
N GLN A 50 16.53 5.00 -0.17
CA GLN A 50 17.74 4.70 -0.93
C GLN A 50 17.50 4.71 -2.44
N SER A 51 16.29 4.36 -2.89
CA SER A 51 15.87 4.44 -4.28
C SER A 51 14.36 4.70 -4.35
N PHE A 52 13.99 5.89 -4.79
CA PHE A 52 12.60 6.27 -5.04
C PHE A 52 12.00 5.39 -6.17
N GLY A 53 11.50 4.21 -5.82
CA GLY A 53 10.93 3.26 -6.77
C GLY A 53 11.45 1.82 -6.67
N SER A 54 11.78 1.35 -5.46
CA SER A 54 12.16 -0.04 -5.22
C SER A 54 11.10 -1.02 -5.76
N GLU A 55 11.55 -2.16 -6.28
CA GLU A 55 10.69 -3.25 -6.77
C GLU A 55 9.66 -3.68 -5.71
N GLU A 56 10.05 -3.66 -4.44
CA GLU A 56 9.20 -3.91 -3.28
C GLU A 56 7.97 -2.98 -3.23
N TYR A 57 8.12 -1.71 -3.59
CA TYR A 57 7.02 -0.74 -3.61
C TYR A 57 6.00 -1.05 -4.71
N LYS A 58 6.49 -1.42 -5.90
CA LYS A 58 5.65 -1.87 -7.02
C LYS A 58 4.97 -3.20 -6.70
N ARG A 59 5.66 -4.08 -5.97
CA ARG A 59 5.12 -5.37 -5.53
C ARG A 59 4.00 -5.20 -4.51
N LEU A 60 4.16 -4.28 -3.55
CA LEU A 60 3.09 -3.93 -2.60
C LEU A 60 1.90 -3.26 -3.30
N ALA A 61 2.15 -2.39 -4.30
CA ALA A 61 1.10 -1.81 -5.12
C ALA A 61 0.26 -2.91 -5.82
N GLN A 62 0.92 -3.88 -6.45
CA GLN A 62 0.24 -5.01 -7.09
C GLN A 62 -0.55 -5.88 -6.11
N VAL A 63 -0.05 -6.06 -4.89
CA VAL A 63 -0.78 -6.82 -3.85
C VAL A 63 -2.04 -6.06 -3.44
N LEU A 64 -1.96 -4.75 -3.25
CA LEU A 64 -3.12 -3.91 -2.95
C LEU A 64 -4.13 -3.91 -4.11
N GLU A 65 -3.67 -3.87 -5.36
CA GLU A 65 -4.55 -3.95 -6.54
C GLU A 65 -5.32 -5.27 -6.64
N LYS A 66 -4.71 -6.37 -6.15
CA LYS A 66 -5.33 -7.70 -6.15
C LYS A 66 -6.17 -7.96 -4.90
N GLU A 67 -6.20 -7.04 -3.95
CA GLU A 67 -6.82 -7.28 -2.67
C GLU A 67 -8.34 -7.03 -2.73
N PRO A 68 -9.19 -8.03 -2.42
CA PRO A 68 -10.64 -7.93 -2.64
C PRO A 68 -11.34 -6.86 -1.78
N LYS A 69 -10.66 -6.36 -0.74
CA LYS A 69 -11.14 -5.27 0.12
C LYS A 69 -10.81 -3.88 -0.43
N VAL A 70 -9.91 -3.79 -1.40
CA VAL A 70 -9.63 -2.55 -2.13
C VAL A 70 -10.72 -2.44 -3.18
N LYS A 71 -11.87 -1.88 -2.79
CA LYS A 71 -12.97 -1.61 -3.72
C LYS A 71 -12.45 -0.66 -4.79
N VAL A 72 -12.29 -1.19 -5.99
CA VAL A 72 -12.25 -0.39 -7.20
C VAL A 72 -13.69 -0.10 -7.52
N ASP A 73 -14.23 1.01 -7.00
CA ASP A 73 -15.48 1.55 -7.53
C ASP A 73 -15.17 1.98 -8.98
N ASP A 74 -15.54 1.10 -9.90
CA ASP A 74 -15.74 1.37 -11.31
C ASP A 74 -17.11 2.03 -11.40
N GLU A 75 -17.12 3.36 -11.33
CA GLU A 75 -18.33 4.14 -11.57
C GLU A 75 -18.61 4.05 -13.08
N SER A 76 -19.53 3.15 -13.43
CA SER A 76 -20.11 2.97 -14.77
C SER A 76 -21.04 4.12 -15.16
#